data_AF-U9SUA6-F1
#
_entry.id   AF-U9SUA6-F1
#
_cell.length_a   1.000
_cell.length_b   1.000
_cell.length_c   1.000
_cell.angle_alpha   90.00
_cell.angle_beta   90.00
_cell.angle_gamma   90.00
#
_symmetry.space_group_name_H-M   'P 1'
#
loop_
_entity.id
_entity.type
_entity.pdbx_description
1 polymer ?
#
loop_
_entity_poly.entity_id
_entity_poly.type
_entity_poly.pdbx_seq_one_letter_code
_entity_poly.pdbx_strand_id
1 'polypeptide(L)'
;KDDFATAIWKDGSLIYIKQERKRERVPNKEVTLKYLNNSQDVINDLLNEHILLEVDECKIPKIYGISQNPDTKDYIIVFQNDCNCKECDDIYTDIEVKWCKPCQINNMKQNLANWTSGNEKIDEFIQEIQSNIEKDDIIIE
;
A
#
# COMPACT_ATOMS: atom_id res chain seq x y z
N LYS A 1 14.27 7.05 6.39
CA LYS A 1 14.70 6.80 7.79
C LYS A 1 13.40 6.58 8.53
N ASP A 2 13.13 5.33 8.84
CA ASP A 2 11.85 4.72 8.50
C ASP A 2 10.71 5.20 9.39
N ASP A 3 9.67 5.79 8.77
CA ASP A 3 8.42 6.21 9.43
C ASP A 3 7.53 5.02 9.85
N PHE A 4 8.10 3.81 9.87
CA PHE A 4 7.43 2.56 10.15
C PHE A 4 8.01 1.88 11.39
N ALA A 5 7.12 1.31 12.20
CA ALA A 5 7.49 0.44 13.30
C ALA A 5 6.54 -0.76 13.36
N THR A 6 7.04 -1.92 13.78
CA THR A 6 6.20 -3.09 14.06
C THR A 6 5.93 -3.20 15.56
N ALA A 7 4.74 -3.69 15.92
CA ALA A 7 4.39 -3.97 17.31
C ALA A 7 3.47 -5.17 17.44
N ILE A 8 3.44 -5.75 18.63
CA ILE A 8 2.48 -6.80 19.01
C ILE A 8 1.31 -6.16 19.76
N TRP A 9 0.14 -6.15 19.14
CA TRP A 9 -1.11 -5.75 19.80
C TRP A 9 -1.60 -6.89 20.71
N LYS A 10 -1.24 -6.80 21.99
CA LYS A 10 -1.51 -7.83 23.01
C LYS A 10 -2.99 -8.16 23.14
N ASP A 11 -3.84 -7.14 23.28
CA ASP A 11 -5.30 -7.33 23.39
C ASP A 11 -5.95 -7.75 22.07
N GLY A 12 -5.27 -7.42 20.95
CA GLY A 12 -5.61 -7.87 19.63
C GLY A 12 -6.91 -7.33 19.04
N SER A 13 -7.21 -7.77 17.81
CA SER A 13 -8.38 -7.32 17.07
C SER A 13 -9.65 -8.07 17.51
N LEU A 14 -10.75 -7.34 17.62
CA LEU A 14 -12.07 -7.92 17.84
C LEU A 14 -12.64 -8.43 16.50
N ILE A 15 -12.85 -9.74 16.38
CA ILE A 15 -13.47 -10.37 15.21
C ILE A 15 -14.90 -10.78 15.53
N TYR A 16 -15.77 -10.73 14.52
CA TYR A 16 -17.14 -11.24 14.62
C TYR A 16 -17.23 -12.61 13.95
N ILE A 17 -17.51 -13.64 14.75
CA ILE A 17 -17.65 -15.01 14.26
C ILE A 17 -19.12 -15.21 13.86
N LYS A 18 -19.41 -15.11 12.55
CA LYS A 18 -20.77 -15.15 11.99
C LYS A 18 -21.55 -16.40 12.43
N GLN A 19 -20.91 -17.57 12.46
CA GLN A 19 -21.52 -18.85 12.81
C GLN A 19 -22.03 -18.87 14.27
N GLU A 20 -21.31 -18.20 15.16
CA GLU A 20 -21.56 -18.22 16.60
C GLU A 20 -22.26 -16.94 17.10
N ARG A 21 -22.48 -15.97 16.21
CA ARG A 21 -23.05 -14.64 16.52
C ARG A 21 -22.39 -13.95 17.72
N LYS A 22 -21.09 -14.17 17.90
CA LYS A 22 -20.31 -13.65 19.02
C LYS A 22 -19.08 -12.89 18.55
N ARG A 23 -18.56 -12.05 19.43
CA ARG A 23 -17.32 -11.31 19.21
C ARG A 23 -16.22 -11.94 20.03
N GLU A 24 -15.10 -12.25 19.39
CA GLU A 24 -13.91 -12.78 20.06
C GLU A 24 -12.71 -11.88 19.80
N ARG A 25 -11.82 -11.81 20.78
CA ARG A 25 -10.53 -11.14 20.61
C ARG A 25 -9.51 -12.16 20.15
N VAL A 26 -8.75 -11.81 19.11
CA VAL A 26 -7.57 -12.58 18.68
C VAL A 26 -6.34 -11.85 19.23
N PRO A 27 -5.77 -12.29 20.37
CA PRO A 27 -4.68 -11.59 21.04
C PRO A 27 -3.36 -11.72 20.27
N ASN A 28 -2.35 -10.95 20.70
CA ASN A 28 -0.97 -11.01 20.21
C ASN A 28 -0.84 -10.88 18.69
N LYS A 29 -1.59 -9.94 18.11
CA LYS A 29 -1.57 -9.69 16.67
C LYS A 29 -0.41 -8.75 16.31
N GLU A 30 0.43 -9.16 15.37
CA GLU A 30 1.44 -8.26 14.80
C GLU A 30 0.75 -7.19 13.94
N VAL A 31 1.16 -5.94 14.14
CA VAL A 31 0.65 -4.77 13.44
C VAL A 31 1.80 -3.85 13.05
N THR A 32 1.58 -3.09 11.99
CA THR A 32 2.50 -2.07 11.52
C THR A 32 1.94 -0.70 11.88
N LEU A 33 2.81 0.17 12.38
CA LEU A 33 2.54 1.55 12.72
C LEU A 33 3.25 2.43 11.70
N LYS A 34 2.52 3.37 11.10
CA LYS A 34 3.09 4.40 10.22
C LYS A 34 2.89 5.77 10.86
N TYR A 35 3.99 6.49 11.03
CA TYR A 35 4.00 7.88 11.46
C TYR A 35 3.76 8.82 10.27
N LEU A 36 2.92 9.83 10.44
CA LEU A 36 2.60 10.82 9.41
C LEU A 36 2.76 12.23 9.99
N ASN A 37 3.75 12.96 9.48
CA ASN A 37 4.10 14.32 9.92
C ASN A 37 3.13 15.37 9.34
N ASN A 38 2.03 15.65 10.06
CA ASN A 38 0.93 16.53 9.66
C ASN A 38 0.52 16.44 8.16
N SER A 39 0.68 15.27 7.54
CA SER A 39 0.42 15.07 6.12
C SER A 39 -1.06 14.77 5.92
N GLN A 40 -1.86 15.82 6.10
CA GLN A 40 -3.31 15.73 5.98
C GLN A 40 -3.74 15.31 4.57
N ASP A 41 -2.93 15.63 3.56
CA ASP A 41 -3.11 15.18 2.18
C ASP A 41 -2.97 13.66 2.04
N VAL A 42 -1.96 13.04 2.65
CA VAL A 42 -1.78 11.56 2.65
C VAL A 42 -2.93 10.86 3.38
N ILE A 43 -3.46 11.47 4.43
CA ILE A 43 -4.61 10.93 5.17
C ILE A 43 -5.89 11.07 4.34
N ASN A 44 -6.07 12.20 3.67
CA ASN A 44 -7.20 12.41 2.77
C ASN A 44 -7.14 11.41 1.60
N ASP A 45 -5.96 11.12 1.04
CA ASP A 45 -5.82 10.11 -0.02
C ASP A 45 -6.18 8.71 0.50
N LEU A 46 -5.70 8.32 1.68
CA LEU A 46 -6.07 7.06 2.33
C LEU A 46 -7.57 6.97 2.68
N LEU A 47 -8.20 8.09 3.06
CA LEU A 47 -9.63 8.17 3.37
C LEU A 47 -10.51 8.29 2.13
N ASN A 48 -10.00 8.87 1.04
CA ASN A 48 -10.71 9.00 -0.24
C ASN A 48 -10.70 7.68 -1.00
N GLU A 49 -9.62 6.90 -0.93
CA GLU A 49 -9.65 5.48 -1.35
C GLU A 49 -10.72 4.69 -0.58
N HIS A 50 -10.97 5.08 0.68
CA HIS A 50 -12.03 4.53 1.53
C HIS A 50 -13.46 4.87 1.07
N ILE A 51 -13.68 5.90 0.23
CA ILE A 51 -15.00 6.27 -0.29
C ILE A 51 -15.41 5.39 -1.49
N LEU A 52 -14.48 4.69 -2.13
CA LEU A 52 -14.75 3.75 -3.23
C LEU A 52 -15.09 2.31 -2.74
N LEU A 53 -15.14 2.11 -1.42
CA LEU A 53 -15.26 0.82 -0.73
C LEU A 53 -16.67 0.21 -0.70
N GLU A 54 -17.34 0.08 -1.84
CA GLU A 54 -18.42 -0.92 -1.96
C GLU A 54 -18.03 -2.14 -2.80
N VAL A 55 -16.78 -2.24 -3.31
CA VAL A 55 -16.51 -3.21 -4.39
C VAL A 55 -15.47 -4.31 -4.10
N ASP A 56 -14.52 -4.20 -3.17
CA ASP A 56 -13.64 -5.35 -2.92
C ASP A 56 -12.90 -5.31 -1.57
N GLU A 57 -13.14 -6.31 -0.71
CA GLU A 57 -12.50 -6.44 0.61
C GLU A 57 -10.97 -6.64 0.52
N CYS A 58 -10.43 -6.89 -0.68
CA CYS A 58 -9.03 -7.27 -0.88
C CYS A 58 -8.11 -6.14 -1.36
N LYS A 59 -8.62 -4.93 -1.67
CA LYS A 59 -7.78 -3.84 -2.21
C LYS A 59 -7.27 -2.85 -1.18
N ILE A 60 -7.83 -2.86 0.04
CA ILE A 60 -7.50 -1.85 1.06
C ILE A 60 -6.75 -2.49 2.22
N PRO A 61 -5.61 -1.90 2.66
CA PRO A 61 -4.92 -2.34 3.85
C PRO A 61 -5.87 -2.32 5.04
N LYS A 62 -5.92 -3.42 5.79
CA LYS A 62 -6.79 -3.48 6.96
C LYS A 62 -6.29 -2.54 8.05
N ILE A 63 -6.89 -1.36 8.13
CA ILE A 63 -6.61 -0.34 9.16
C ILE A 63 -7.34 -0.75 10.45
N TYR A 64 -6.59 -0.87 11.55
CA TYR A 64 -7.12 -1.17 12.88
C TYR A 64 -7.45 0.09 13.67
N GLY A 65 -6.78 1.21 13.39
CA GLY A 65 -7.04 2.47 14.07
C GLY A 65 -6.11 3.58 13.64
N ILE A 66 -6.50 4.80 13.98
CA ILE A 66 -5.74 6.03 13.74
C ILE A 66 -5.75 6.82 15.05
N SER A 67 -4.61 7.41 15.41
CA SER A 67 -4.48 8.33 16.52
C SER A 67 -3.79 9.60 16.07
N GLN A 68 -4.16 10.73 16.67
CA GLN A 68 -3.58 12.03 16.34
C GLN A 68 -3.03 12.70 17.62
N ASN A 69 -1.84 13.27 17.51
CA ASN A 69 -1.29 14.16 18.53
C ASN A 69 -2.04 15.52 18.46
N PRO A 70 -2.70 15.98 19.54
CA PRO A 70 -3.47 17.21 19.52
C PRO A 70 -2.60 18.48 19.35
N ASP A 71 -1.33 18.44 19.75
CA ASP A 71 -0.43 19.59 19.74
C ASP A 71 0.29 19.71 18.38
N THR A 72 0.91 18.62 17.92
CA THR A 72 1.70 18.62 16.68
C THR A 72 0.88 18.34 15.43
N LYS A 73 -0.35 17.82 15.60
CA LYS A 73 -1.24 17.34 14.52
C LYS A 73 -0.70 16.13 13.75
N ASP A 74 0.37 15.50 14.24
CA ASP A 74 0.89 14.27 13.66
C ASP A 74 -0.04 13.09 13.90
N TYR A 75 -0.01 12.15 12.97
CA TYR A 75 -0.84 10.95 13.03
C TYR A 75 0.00 9.69 13.14
N ILE A 76 -0.57 8.69 13.79
CA ILE A 76 -0.09 7.31 13.75
C ILE A 76 -1.25 6.45 13.25
N ILE A 77 -0.98 5.67 12.21
CA ILE A 77 -1.91 4.70 11.65
C ILE A 77 -1.45 3.30 12.02
N VAL A 78 -2.38 2.45 12.48
CA VAL A 78 -2.15 1.04 12.78
C VAL A 78 -2.86 0.19 11.74
N PHE A 79 -2.14 -0.68 11.04
CA PHE A 79 -2.68 -1.52 9.98
C PHE A 79 -2.01 -2.91 9.93
N GLN A 80 -2.57 -3.81 9.12
CA GLN A 80 -2.04 -5.16 8.94
C GLN A 80 -0.75 -5.16 8.11
N ASN A 81 0.28 -5.84 8.62
CA ASN A 81 1.63 -5.90 8.03
C ASN A 81 1.69 -6.59 6.66
N ASP A 82 0.72 -7.43 6.32
CA ASP A 82 0.76 -8.28 5.12
C ASP A 82 0.50 -7.52 3.80
N CYS A 83 0.30 -6.21 3.86
CA CYS A 83 -0.05 -5.36 2.73
C CYS A 83 1.17 -4.66 2.10
N ASN A 84 2.37 -4.85 2.65
CA ASN A 84 3.57 -4.17 2.20
C ASN A 84 4.34 -4.96 1.13
N CYS A 85 4.81 -4.24 0.12
CA CYS A 85 5.71 -4.73 -0.90
C CYS A 85 7.06 -5.12 -0.31
N LYS A 86 7.49 -6.35 -0.57
CA LYS A 86 8.78 -6.86 -0.07
C LYS A 86 10.00 -6.18 -0.70
N GLU A 87 9.83 -5.45 -1.79
CA GLU A 87 10.93 -4.81 -2.52
C GLU A 87 11.15 -3.37 -2.07
N CYS A 88 10.08 -2.61 -1.82
CA CYS A 88 10.17 -1.18 -1.47
C CYS A 88 9.51 -0.80 -0.15
N ASP A 89 8.92 -1.75 0.59
CA ASP A 89 8.21 -1.57 1.86
C ASP A 89 6.97 -0.64 1.81
N ASP A 90 6.62 -0.08 0.65
CA ASP A 90 5.35 0.61 0.43
C ASP A 90 4.18 -0.38 0.34
N ILE A 91 2.96 0.13 0.50
CA ILE A 91 1.74 -0.67 0.33
C ILE A 91 1.65 -1.17 -1.12
N TYR A 92 1.29 -2.44 -1.30
CA TYR A 92 1.01 -3.00 -2.63
C TYR A 92 -0.10 -2.21 -3.33
N THR A 93 0.09 -1.92 -4.62
CA THR A 93 -0.95 -1.32 -5.47
C THR A 93 -2.15 -2.26 -5.63
N ASP A 94 -1.88 -3.57 -5.68
CA ASP A 94 -2.90 -4.60 -5.58
C ASP A 94 -2.45 -5.65 -4.55
N ILE A 95 -3.12 -5.66 -3.40
CA ILE A 95 -2.76 -6.49 -2.24
C ILE A 95 -3.09 -7.97 -2.49
N GLU A 96 -4.13 -8.28 -3.27
CA GLU A 96 -4.60 -9.65 -3.49
C GLU A 96 -3.53 -10.48 -4.22
N VAL A 97 -3.00 -9.92 -5.32
CA VAL A 97 -1.94 -10.56 -6.09
C VAL A 97 -0.54 -10.12 -5.66
N LYS A 98 -0.44 -9.26 -4.63
CA LYS A 98 0.82 -8.70 -4.13
C LYS A 98 1.63 -8.02 -5.23
N TRP A 99 0.96 -7.16 -5.99
CA TRP A 99 1.54 -6.40 -7.08
C TRP A 99 1.82 -4.95 -6.68
N CYS A 100 3.00 -4.45 -7.06
CA CYS A 100 3.46 -3.09 -6.74
C CYS A 100 3.83 -2.34 -8.02
N LYS A 101 2.97 -1.39 -8.44
CA LYS A 101 3.19 -0.58 -9.64
C LYS A 101 4.50 0.22 -9.57
N PRO A 102 4.85 0.90 -8.46
CA PRO A 102 6.14 1.57 -8.33
C PRO A 102 7.34 0.64 -8.56
N CYS A 103 7.32 -0.58 -7.99
CA CYS A 103 8.39 -1.55 -8.18
C CYS A 103 8.47 -2.04 -9.61
N GLN A 104 7.33 -2.33 -10.26
CA GLN A 104 7.31 -2.72 -11.66
C GLN A 104 7.90 -1.62 -12.56
N ILE A 105 7.48 -0.36 -12.40
CA ILE A 105 8.01 0.76 -13.16
C ILE A 105 9.52 0.91 -12.93
N ASN A 106 9.97 0.77 -11.68
CA ASN A 106 11.39 0.87 -11.35
C ASN A 106 12.22 -0.26 -11.98
N ASN A 107 11.71 -1.49 -11.96
CA ASN A 107 12.35 -2.65 -12.59
C ASN A 107 12.49 -2.45 -14.10
N MET A 108 11.45 -1.95 -14.77
CA MET A 108 11.52 -1.62 -16.20
C MET A 108 12.56 -0.56 -16.52
N LYS A 109 12.59 0.52 -15.74
CA LYS A 109 13.59 1.58 -15.90
C LYS A 109 15.01 1.05 -15.75
N GLN A 110 15.24 0.08 -14.87
CA GLN A 110 16.53 -0.56 -14.71
C GLN A 110 16.89 -1.45 -15.91
N ASN A 111 15.95 -2.25 -16.41
CA ASN A 111 16.19 -3.12 -17.58
C ASN A 111 16.49 -2.31 -18.85
N LEU A 112 15.81 -1.17 -19.01
CA LEU A 112 15.97 -0.30 -20.17
C LEU A 112 17.06 0.76 -20.02
N ALA A 113 17.76 0.83 -18.87
CA ALA A 113 18.81 1.82 -18.66
C ALA A 113 19.92 1.78 -19.74
N ASN A 114 20.05 0.65 -20.46
CA ASN A 114 21.02 0.44 -21.53
C ASN A 114 20.40 0.11 -22.90
N TRP A 115 19.08 0.15 -23.04
CA TRP A 115 18.39 -0.17 -24.30
C TRP A 115 17.93 1.11 -25.01
N THR A 116 18.18 1.19 -26.30
CA THR A 116 17.61 2.20 -27.21
C THR A 116 17.32 1.52 -28.54
N SER A 117 16.19 1.86 -29.16
CA SER A 117 15.90 1.42 -30.53
C SER A 117 16.77 2.12 -31.58
N GLY A 118 17.51 3.16 -31.19
CA GLY A 118 18.17 4.10 -32.10
C GLY A 118 17.20 5.11 -32.73
N ASN A 119 15.93 5.12 -32.32
CA ASN A 119 14.90 6.06 -32.77
C ASN A 119 14.27 6.75 -31.56
N GLU A 120 14.63 8.02 -31.36
CA GLU A 120 14.19 8.86 -30.25
C GLU A 120 12.66 8.88 -30.08
N LYS A 121 11.90 8.94 -31.19
CA LYS A 121 10.43 8.96 -31.12
C LYS A 121 9.84 7.64 -30.62
N ILE A 122 10.46 6.52 -30.97
CA ILE A 122 10.03 5.20 -30.50
C ILE A 122 10.39 5.05 -29.02
N ASP A 123 11.58 5.49 -28.63
CA ASP A 123 12.04 5.42 -27.24
C ASP A 123 11.18 6.30 -26.31
N GLU A 124 10.83 7.53 -26.73
CA GLU A 124 9.90 8.41 -26.00
C GLU A 124 8.53 7.77 -25.81
N PHE A 125 7.97 7.19 -26.88
CA PHE A 125 6.67 6.52 -26.83
C PHE A 125 6.67 5.32 -25.86
N ILE A 126 7.73 4.52 -25.86
CA ILE A 126 7.88 3.38 -24.93
C ILE A 126 7.93 3.87 -23.47
N GLN A 127 8.68 4.94 -23.19
CA GLN A 127 8.77 5.49 -21.83
C GLN A 127 7.42 6.03 -21.32
N GLU A 128 6.62 6.64 -22.20
CA GLU A 128 5.28 7.12 -21.86
C GLU A 128 4.34 5.98 -21.47
N ILE A 129 4.30 4.91 -22.28
CA ILE A 129 3.48 3.72 -22.01
C ILE A 129 3.90 3.08 -20.69
N GLN A 130 5.21 2.87 -20.48
CA GLN A 130 5.72 2.23 -19.27
C GLN A 130 5.48 3.05 -17.99
N SER A 131 5.38 4.37 -18.10
CA SER A 131 5.05 5.23 -16.96
C SER A 131 3.59 5.11 -16.51
N ASN A 132 2.70 4.66 -17.41
CA ASN A 132 1.25 4.59 -17.17
C ASN A 132 0.70 3.17 -16.96
N ILE A 133 1.56 2.16 -17.01
CA ILE A 133 1.22 0.74 -16.91
C ILE A 133 0.16 0.38 -15.87
N GLU A 134 -0.78 -0.45 -16.29
CA GLU A 134 -1.75 -1.16 -15.47
C GLU A 134 -1.34 -2.63 -15.28
N LYS A 135 -1.95 -3.28 -14.29
CA LYS A 135 -1.63 -4.68 -13.90
C LYS A 135 -1.75 -5.66 -15.06
N ASP A 136 -2.73 -5.45 -15.93
CA ASP A 136 -3.09 -6.37 -17.02
C ASP A 136 -2.44 -5.99 -18.36
N ASP A 137 -1.59 -4.95 -18.38
CA ASP A 137 -0.92 -4.51 -19.60
C ASP A 137 0.16 -5.50 -20.04
N ILE A 138 0.23 -5.75 -21.35
CA ILE A 138 1.31 -6.53 -21.95
C ILE A 138 2.54 -5.64 -22.06
N ILE A 139 3.59 -6.08 -21.38
CA ILE A 139 4.87 -5.38 -21.27
C ILE A 139 5.76 -5.80 -22.43
N ILE A 140 6.40 -4.82 -23.06
CA ILE A 140 7.50 -5.06 -24.00
C ILE A 140 8.81 -4.97 -23.20
N GLU A 141 9.55 -6.08 -23.17
CA GLU A 141 10.83 -6.27 -22.48
C GLU A 141 11.99 -6.34 -23.47
#